data_AF-A0A838RF71-F1
#
_entry.id   AF-A0A838RF71-F1
#
_cell.length_a   1.000
_cell.length_b   1.000
_cell.length_c   1.000
_cell.angle_alpha   90.00
_cell.angle_beta   90.00
_cell.angle_gamma   90.00
#
_symmetry.space_group_name_H-M   'P 1'
#
loop_
_entity.id
_entity.type
_entity.pdbx_description
1 polymer ?
#
loop_
_entity_poly.entity_id
_entity_poly.type
_entity_poly.pdbx_seq_one_letter_code
_entity_poly.pdbx_strand_id
1 'polypeptide(L)'
;MTHADRPSAPEAAPPDATARKDFLREKVAEDALSGRFGRPIHTRFPPEPNGFLHIGHAKSICLNFGIAREFGGRCNLRFDDTNPTTEDLRYVDAIRDDVR
;
A
#
# COMPACT_ATOMS: atom_id res chain seq x y z
N MET A 1 -29.60 -26.40 -10.66
CA MET A 1 -28.33 -26.63 -11.38
C MET A 1 -27.85 -25.27 -11.89
N THR A 2 -26.82 -24.59 -11.44
CA THR A 2 -25.80 -24.70 -10.39
C THR A 2 -25.41 -23.25 -10.13
N HIS A 3 -25.70 -22.70 -8.94
CA HIS A 3 -25.09 -21.44 -8.54
C HIS A 3 -23.61 -21.73 -8.32
N ALA A 4 -22.77 -21.17 -9.18
CA ALA A 4 -21.32 -21.27 -9.04
C ALA A 4 -20.91 -20.48 -7.78
N ASP A 5 -20.49 -21.22 -6.76
CA ASP A 5 -19.86 -20.67 -5.56
C ASP A 5 -18.61 -19.90 -5.97
N ARG A 6 -18.61 -18.60 -5.65
CA ARG A 6 -17.44 -17.73 -5.81
C ARG A 6 -16.51 -18.02 -4.63
N PRO A 7 -15.22 -18.32 -4.84
CA PRO A 7 -14.33 -18.62 -3.71
C PRO A 7 -14.26 -17.39 -2.79
N SER A 8 -14.58 -17.62 -1.52
CA SER A 8 -14.42 -16.65 -0.44
C SER A 8 -12.96 -16.21 -0.39
N ALA A 9 -12.72 -14.90 -0.32
CA ALA A 9 -11.39 -14.35 -0.10
C ALA A 9 -10.79 -14.96 1.19
N PRO A 10 -9.46 -15.18 1.26
CA PRO A 10 -8.85 -15.72 2.45
C PRO A 10 -9.12 -14.77 3.62
N GLU A 11 -9.69 -15.33 4.68
CA GLU A 11 -9.97 -14.66 5.93
C GLU A 11 -8.66 -14.11 6.49
N ALA A 12 -8.55 -12.78 6.57
CA ALA A 12 -7.35 -12.11 7.02
C ALA A 12 -7.07 -12.54 8.46
N ALA A 13 -5.92 -13.19 8.69
CA ALA A 13 -5.48 -13.56 10.03
C ALA A 13 -5.45 -12.31 10.93
N PRO A 14 -5.88 -12.43 12.20
CA PRO A 14 -5.89 -11.30 13.12
C PRO A 14 -4.46 -10.75 13.28
N PRO A 15 -4.27 -9.41 13.29
CA PRO A 15 -2.96 -8.83 13.41
C PRO A 15 -2.30 -9.23 14.74
N ASP A 16 -1.04 -9.65 14.68
CA ASP A 16 -0.23 -9.99 15.85
C ASP A 16 -0.20 -8.81 16.84
N ALA A 17 -0.79 -9.04 18.01
CA ALA A 17 -0.97 -8.03 19.05
C ALA A 17 0.36 -7.60 19.72
N THR A 18 1.48 -8.26 19.41
CA THR A 18 2.78 -8.03 20.04
C THR A 18 3.76 -7.19 19.21
N ALA A 19 3.42 -6.86 17.96
CA ALA A 19 4.24 -6.00 17.13
C ALA A 19 4.21 -4.54 17.64
N ARG A 20 5.38 -3.93 17.84
CA ARG A 20 5.54 -2.52 18.20
C ARG A 20 4.77 -1.65 17.19
N LYS A 21 3.61 -1.12 17.59
CA LYS A 21 2.77 -0.26 16.73
C LYS A 21 3.38 1.13 16.70
N ASP A 22 3.50 1.71 15.50
CA ASP A 22 3.81 3.13 15.34
C ASP A 22 2.51 3.95 15.33
N PHE A 23 2.66 5.27 15.49
CA PHE A 23 1.53 6.20 15.58
C PHE A 23 0.61 6.22 14.34
N LEU A 24 1.10 5.79 13.16
CA LEU A 24 0.25 5.71 11.97
C LEU A 24 -0.69 4.51 12.06
N ARG A 25 -0.18 3.37 12.52
CA ARG A 25 -1.00 2.16 12.73
C ARG A 25 -2.06 2.38 13.81
N GLU A 26 -1.73 3.12 14.86
CA GLU A 26 -2.71 3.51 15.89
C GLU A 26 -3.85 4.34 15.30
N LYS A 27 -3.52 5.40 14.56
CA LYS A 27 -4.52 6.25 13.89
C LYS A 27 -5.36 5.50 12.87
N VAL A 28 -4.74 4.63 12.07
CA VAL A 28 -5.46 3.81 11.08
C VAL A 28 -6.39 2.82 11.78
N ALA A 29 -5.98 2.24 12.91
CA ALA A 29 -6.85 1.35 13.68
C ALA A 29 -8.07 2.09 14.25
N GLU A 30 -7.89 3.30 14.78
CA GLU A 30 -9.00 4.15 15.25
C GLU A 30 -9.97 4.51 14.12
N ASP A 31 -9.45 4.94 12.97
CA ASP A 31 -10.26 5.29 11.80
C ASP A 31 -10.98 4.06 11.23
N ALA A 32 -10.36 2.87 11.25
CA ALA A 32 -10.96 1.61 10.82
C ALA A 32 -12.07 1.15 11.78
N LEU A 33 -11.84 1.21 13.10
CA LEU A 33 -12.82 0.83 14.11
C LEU A 33 -14.05 1.75 14.13
N SER A 34 -13.82 3.05 13.98
CA SER A 34 -14.91 4.04 13.93
C SER A 34 -15.67 4.03 12.60
N GLY A 35 -15.12 3.38 11.56
CA GLY A 35 -15.69 3.41 10.22
C GLY A 35 -15.67 4.82 9.60
N ARG A 36 -14.79 5.71 10.06
CA ARG A 36 -14.79 7.16 9.76
C ARG A 36 -14.95 7.48 8.27
N PHE A 37 -14.33 6.70 7.41
CA PHE A 37 -14.30 6.96 5.96
C PHE A 37 -15.35 6.16 5.16
N GLY A 38 -16.11 5.26 5.80
CA GLY A 38 -17.10 4.43 5.13
C GLY A 38 -16.54 3.55 3.99
N ARG A 39 -15.23 3.34 3.95
CA ARG A 39 -14.51 2.58 2.92
C ARG A 39 -13.28 1.87 3.50
N PRO A 40 -12.76 0.81 2.84
CA PRO A 40 -11.51 0.17 3.23
C PRO A 40 -10.32 1.14 3.24
N ILE A 41 -9.28 0.79 4.01
CA ILE A 41 -8.04 1.57 4.09
C ILE A 41 -7.34 1.58 2.72
N HIS A 42 -7.01 2.77 2.23
CA HIS A 42 -6.30 2.95 0.97
C HIS A 42 -5.05 3.80 1.18
N THR A 43 -3.87 3.22 0.97
CA THR A 43 -2.57 3.90 1.00
C THR A 43 -2.02 4.08 -0.42
N ARG A 44 -0.90 4.79 -0.54
CA ARG A 44 -0.18 4.93 -1.81
C ARG A 44 1.30 5.15 -1.60
N PHE A 45 2.13 4.52 -2.43
CA PHE A 45 3.53 4.86 -2.59
C PHE A 45 3.68 5.68 -3.90
N PRO A 46 3.95 7.00 -3.81
CA PRO A 46 3.96 7.88 -4.97
C PRO A 46 5.36 8.38 -5.36
N PRO A 47 6.27 7.54 -5.89
CA PRO A 47 7.58 8.01 -6.33
C PRO A 47 7.48 8.85 -7.61
N GLU A 48 8.33 9.86 -7.72
CA GLU A 48 8.59 10.54 -8.99
C GLU A 48 9.46 9.63 -9.89
N PRO A 49 9.11 9.42 -11.17
CA PRO A 49 9.88 8.55 -12.07
C PRO A 49 11.07 9.29 -12.69
N ASN A 50 11.94 9.90 -11.86
CA ASN A 50 13.12 10.66 -12.30
C ASN A 50 14.45 10.14 -11.72
N GLY A 51 14.41 9.02 -10.99
CA GLY A 51 15.58 8.38 -10.40
C GLY A 51 15.31 6.95 -9.95
N PHE A 52 16.37 6.20 -9.65
CA PHE A 52 16.27 4.85 -9.10
C PHE A 52 15.94 4.87 -7.61
N LEU A 53 15.21 3.87 -7.13
CA LEU A 53 14.95 3.74 -5.71
C LEU A 53 16.24 3.37 -4.97
N HIS A 54 16.48 4.02 -3.84
CA HIS A 54 17.47 3.60 -2.84
C HIS A 54 16.81 3.10 -1.55
N ILE A 55 17.61 2.62 -0.61
CA ILE A 55 17.15 2.01 0.67
C ILE A 55 16.21 2.90 1.50
N GLY A 56 16.25 4.22 1.31
CA GLY A 56 15.32 5.14 1.97
C GLY A 56 13.87 4.90 1.56
N HIS A 57 13.63 4.53 0.30
CA HIS A 57 12.29 4.22 -0.20
C HIS A 57 11.73 2.93 0.39
N ALA A 58 12.58 1.97 0.76
CA ALA A 58 12.14 0.71 1.36
C ALA A 58 11.27 0.95 2.60
N LYS A 59 11.60 1.96 3.42
CA LYS A 59 10.77 2.34 4.57
C LYS A 59 9.36 2.77 4.15
N SER A 60 9.26 3.61 3.12
CA SER A 60 7.97 4.11 2.62
C SER A 60 7.15 2.99 1.95
N ILE A 61 7.81 2.10 1.20
CA ILE A 61 7.18 0.92 0.59
C ILE A 61 6.62 0.01 1.68
N CYS A 62 7.46 -0.46 2.61
CA CYS A 62 7.04 -1.34 3.69
C CYS A 62 5.94 -0.73 4.55
N LEU A 63 5.97 0.58 4.78
CA LEU A 63 4.93 1.28 5.53
C LEU A 63 3.60 1.31 4.77
N ASN A 64 3.58 1.79 3.53
CA ASN A 64 2.35 1.97 2.77
C ASN A 64 1.70 0.63 2.40
N PHE A 65 2.47 -0.31 1.85
CA PHE A 65 1.97 -1.63 1.52
C PHE A 65 1.67 -2.47 2.77
N GLY A 66 2.48 -2.33 3.83
CA GLY A 66 2.28 -3.01 5.10
C GLY A 66 0.97 -2.61 5.78
N ILE A 67 0.70 -1.31 5.94
CA ILE A 67 -0.56 -0.82 6.52
C ILE A 67 -1.76 -1.29 5.68
N ALA A 68 -1.70 -1.17 4.35
CA ALA A 68 -2.81 -1.66 3.51
C ALA A 68 -3.06 -3.16 3.74
N ARG A 69 -2.00 -3.98 3.79
CA ARG A 69 -2.12 -5.43 4.03
C ARG A 69 -2.67 -5.75 5.42
N GLU A 70 -2.17 -5.09 6.46
CA GLU A 70 -2.56 -5.32 7.86
C GLU A 70 -4.04 -5.02 8.13
N PHE A 71 -4.61 -4.05 7.41
CA PHE A 71 -6.01 -3.63 7.59
C PHE A 71 -6.93 -4.10 6.44
N GLY A 72 -6.51 -5.08 5.63
CA GLY A 72 -7.32 -5.62 4.53
C GLY A 72 -7.68 -4.60 3.43
N GLY A 73 -6.85 -3.57 3.29
CA GLY A 73 -6.99 -2.46 2.38
C GLY A 73 -6.27 -2.63 1.03
N ARG A 74 -6.05 -1.51 0.33
CA ARG A 74 -5.33 -1.46 -0.94
C ARG A 74 -4.20 -0.42 -0.89
N CYS A 75 -3.07 -0.72 -1.52
CA CYS A 75 -2.00 0.26 -1.73
C CYS A 75 -1.84 0.48 -3.23
N ASN A 76 -1.87 1.74 -3.66
CA ASN A 76 -1.61 2.11 -5.05
C ASN A 76 -0.12 2.44 -5.22
N LEU A 77 0.53 1.83 -6.20
CA LEU A 77 1.75 2.40 -6.79
C LEU A 77 1.31 3.47 -7.79
N ARG A 78 1.67 4.73 -7.53
CA ARG A 78 1.30 5.87 -8.38
C ARG A 78 2.59 6.57 -8.80
N PHE A 79 2.83 6.75 -10.09
CA PHE A 79 3.91 7.64 -10.52
C PHE A 79 3.45 9.08 -10.33
N ASP A 80 4.25 9.90 -9.65
CA ASP A 80 4.00 11.33 -9.55
C ASP A 80 4.72 12.04 -10.71
N ASP A 81 4.17 11.86 -11.91
CA ASP A 81 4.76 12.17 -13.20
C ASP A 81 4.35 13.55 -13.75
N THR A 82 4.48 14.57 -12.91
CA THR A 82 4.03 15.94 -13.23
C THR A 82 5.12 16.82 -13.85
N ASN A 83 6.37 16.34 -13.90
CA ASN A 83 7.53 17.04 -14.44
C ASN A 83 8.05 16.40 -15.74
N PRO A 84 7.64 16.90 -16.92
CA PRO A 84 7.97 16.30 -18.20
C PRO A 84 9.47 16.39 -18.58
N THR A 85 10.31 17.07 -17.81
CA THR A 85 11.73 17.30 -18.16
C THR A 85 12.70 16.29 -17.55
N THR A 86 12.35 15.70 -16.41
CA THR A 86 13.26 14.80 -15.68
C THR A 86 12.74 13.36 -15.60
N GLU A 87 11.52 13.14 -16.07
CA GLU A 87 10.83 11.85 -15.98
C GLU A 87 11.11 10.98 -17.21
N ASP A 88 11.29 9.67 -16.97
CA ASP A 88 11.67 8.71 -18.01
C ASP A 88 11.04 7.34 -17.71
N LEU A 89 10.53 6.67 -18.76
CA LEU A 89 9.98 5.32 -18.68
C LEU A 89 10.95 4.30 -18.07
N ARG A 90 12.27 4.49 -18.24
CA ARG A 90 13.28 3.63 -17.61
C ARG A 90 13.16 3.60 -16.09
N TYR A 91 12.79 4.71 -15.48
CA TYR A 91 12.61 4.81 -14.03
C TYR A 91 11.25 4.23 -13.62
N VAL A 92 10.21 4.41 -14.44
CA VAL A 92 8.92 3.73 -14.25
C VAL A 92 9.13 2.22 -14.16
N ASP A 93 9.83 1.63 -15.12
CA ASP A 93 10.06 0.19 -15.15
C ASP A 93 10.94 -0.27 -13.98
N ALA A 94 12.03 0.42 -13.69
CA ALA A 94 12.89 0.09 -12.54
C ALA A 94 12.15 0.17 -11.20
N ILE A 95 11.34 1.22 -10.99
CA ILE A 95 10.52 1.37 -9.78
C ILE A 95 9.49 0.23 -9.66
N ARG A 96 8.87 -0.20 -10.76
CA ARG A 96 7.93 -1.33 -10.74
C ARG A 96 8.62 -2.63 -10.37
N ASP A 97 9.83 -2.85 -10.87
CA ASP A 97 10.62 -4.04 -10.60
C ASP A 97 11.08 -4.08 -9.13
N ASP A 98 11.52 -2.95 -8.57
CA ASP A 98 11.96 -2.85 -7.17
C ASP A 98 10.81 -2.99 -6.14
N VAL A 99 9.57 -2.69 -6.53
CA VAL A 99 8.38 -2.74 -5.65
C VAL A 99 7.71 -4.13 -5.63
N ARG A 100 7.94 -4.97 -6.64
CA ARG A 100 7.34 -6.32 -6.75
C ARG A 100 7.77 -7.26 -5.64
#